data_AF-W2TBB8-F1
#
_entry.id   AF-W2TBB8-F1
#
_cell.length_a   1.000
_cell.length_b   1.000
_cell.length_c   1.000
_cell.angle_alpha   90.00
_cell.angle_beta   90.00
_cell.angle_gamma   90.00
#
_symmetry.space_group_name_H-M   'P 1'
#
loop_
_entity.id
_entity.type
_entity.pdbx_description
1 polymer ?
#
loop_
_entity_poly.entity_id
_entity_poly.type
_entity_poly.pdbx_seq_one_letter_code
_entity_poly.pdbx_strand_id
1 'polypeptide(L)'
;MCELLVEKVLSSCLAPLSVGDALRRFFEAVASGVLLKTGPGLADPCEKESVDVLAPLTGQEREAITASAQHALRLIAFNQIYKVLCLDRLPDVRPPLTDRKRPMDTSNASDEIKKDKKEGEDGHKTEEENSAVAVKMEKMEV
;
A
#
# COMPACT_ATOMS: atom_id res chain seq x y z
N MET A 1 -12.31 -21.82 -3.90
CA MET A 1 -11.92 -21.12 -2.65
C MET A 1 -12.00 -19.60 -2.79
N CYS A 2 -11.16 -18.96 -3.62
CA CYS A 2 -11.06 -17.49 -3.64
C CYS A 2 -12.37 -16.78 -3.96
N GLU A 3 -13.10 -17.23 -4.98
CA GLU A 3 -14.37 -16.61 -5.40
C GLU A 3 -15.40 -16.59 -4.27
N LEU A 4 -15.61 -17.74 -3.62
CA LEU A 4 -16.53 -17.88 -2.49
C LEU A 4 -16.11 -17.01 -1.29
N LEU A 5 -14.81 -16.95 -1.00
CA LEU A 5 -14.31 -16.10 0.08
C LEU A 5 -14.53 -14.62 -0.22
N VAL A 6 -14.27 -14.19 -1.46
CA VAL A 6 -14.52 -12.81 -1.90
C VAL A 6 -16.00 -12.48 -1.78
N GLU A 7 -16.89 -13.35 -2.26
CA GLU A 7 -18.34 -13.17 -2.11
C GLU A 7 -18.73 -12.99 -0.65
N LYS A 8 -18.34 -13.90 0.24
CA LYS A 8 -18.70 -13.83 1.67
C LYS A 8 -18.18 -12.57 2.35
N VAL A 9 -16.95 -12.17 2.05
CA VAL A 9 -16.34 -10.97 2.64
C VAL A 9 -17.05 -9.71 2.16
N LEU A 10 -17.36 -9.60 0.86
CA LEU A 10 -17.98 -8.40 0.30
C LEU A 10 -19.48 -8.34 0.63
N SER A 11 -20.19 -9.48 0.63
CA SER A 11 -21.59 -9.58 1.04
C SER A 11 -21.81 -9.28 2.53
N SER A 12 -20.76 -9.33 3.35
CA SER A 12 -20.83 -8.87 4.75
C SER A 12 -20.89 -7.35 4.91
N CYS A 13 -20.76 -6.58 3.82
CA CYS A 13 -20.87 -5.12 3.84
C CYS A 13 -22.32 -4.68 3.69
N LEU A 14 -22.73 -3.66 4.45
CA LEU A 14 -24.03 -3.01 4.29
C LEU A 14 -24.01 -1.87 3.26
N ALA A 15 -22.84 -1.55 2.69
CA ALA A 15 -22.66 -0.44 1.77
C ALA A 15 -21.86 -0.87 0.52
N PRO A 16 -22.12 -0.27 -0.65
CA PRO A 16 -21.31 -0.47 -1.85
C PRO A 16 -19.85 -0.04 -1.60
N LEU A 17 -18.91 -0.86 -2.07
CA LEU A 17 -17.48 -0.58 -1.94
C LEU A 17 -16.86 -0.19 -3.28
N SER A 18 -15.89 0.71 -3.24
CA SER A 18 -14.96 0.87 -4.36
C SER A 18 -14.11 -0.40 -4.51
N VAL A 19 -13.54 -0.63 -5.70
CA VAL A 19 -12.68 -1.81 -5.93
C VAL A 19 -11.47 -1.81 -4.98
N GLY A 20 -10.91 -0.64 -4.69
CA GLY A 20 -9.79 -0.51 -3.75
C GLY A 20 -10.17 -0.88 -2.32
N ASP A 21 -11.34 -0.44 -1.86
CA ASP A 21 -11.84 -0.78 -0.52
C ASP A 21 -12.26 -2.25 -0.43
N ALA A 22 -12.86 -2.80 -1.49
CA ALA A 22 -13.19 -4.22 -1.58
C ALA A 22 -11.93 -5.09 -1.45
N LEU A 23 -10.86 -4.74 -2.17
CA LEU A 23 -9.59 -5.44 -2.08
C LEU A 23 -8.97 -5.33 -0.68
N ARG A 24 -8.96 -4.12 -0.10
CA ARG A 24 -8.46 -3.92 1.27
C ARG A 24 -9.22 -4.80 2.26
N ARG A 25 -10.56 -4.81 2.19
CA ARG A 25 -11.42 -5.61 3.06
C ARG A 25 -11.19 -7.11 2.90
N PHE A 26 -10.97 -7.58 1.67
CA PHE A 26 -10.59 -8.97 1.43
C PHE A 26 -9.30 -9.33 2.18
N PHE A 27 -8.25 -8.51 2.07
CA PHE A 27 -7.00 -8.74 2.80
C PHE A 27 -7.16 -8.64 4.32
N GLU A 28 -8.01 -7.74 4.83
CA GLU A 28 -8.34 -7.66 6.26
C GLU A 28 -8.97 -8.96 6.78
N ALA A 29 -9.93 -9.52 6.05
CA ALA A 29 -10.59 -10.77 6.41
C ALA A 29 -9.63 -11.97 6.39
N VAL A 30 -8.72 -12.04 5.41
CA VAL A 30 -7.72 -13.12 5.36
C VAL A 30 -6.67 -12.95 6.46
N ALA A 31 -6.22 -11.71 6.70
CA ALA A 31 -5.23 -11.36 7.72
C ALA A 31 -5.74 -11.59 9.15
N SER A 32 -7.06 -11.50 9.38
CA SER A 32 -7.68 -11.80 10.67
C SER A 32 -7.70 -13.30 11.00
N GLY A 33 -7.31 -14.16 10.05
CA GLY A 33 -7.18 -15.59 10.26
C GLY A 33 -8.44 -16.40 9.96
N VAL A 34 -9.35 -15.89 9.10
CA VAL A 34 -10.57 -16.62 8.71
C VAL A 34 -10.29 -18.01 8.11
N LEU A 35 -9.09 -18.22 7.56
CA LEU A 35 -8.66 -19.49 6.96
C LEU A 35 -8.00 -20.45 7.95
N LEU A 36 -7.72 -20.04 9.19
CA LEU A 36 -7.07 -20.90 10.19
C LEU A 36 -7.99 -22.05 10.58
N LYS A 37 -7.41 -23.16 11.05
CA LYS A 37 -8.19 -24.34 11.51
C LYS A 37 -9.13 -24.03 12.67
N THR A 38 -8.84 -22.98 13.44
CA THR A 38 -9.68 -22.48 14.53
C THR A 38 -10.74 -21.48 14.06
N GLY A 39 -10.75 -21.12 12.76
CA GLY A 39 -11.71 -20.23 12.15
C GLY A 39 -13.06 -20.92 11.85
N PRO A 40 -14.04 -20.16 11.34
CA PRO A 40 -15.40 -20.66 11.09
C PRO A 40 -15.50 -21.66 9.93
N GLY A 41 -14.45 -21.84 9.13
CA GLY A 41 -14.47 -22.65 7.91
C GLY A 41 -15.20 -21.97 6.75
N LEU A 42 -15.22 -22.61 5.57
CA LEU A 42 -15.90 -22.10 4.39
C LEU A 42 -16.72 -23.22 3.71
N ALA A 43 -18.00 -23.32 4.04
CA ALA A 43 -18.89 -24.33 3.47
C ALA A 43 -19.18 -24.09 1.98
N ASP A 44 -19.10 -25.15 1.17
CA ASP A 44 -19.38 -25.11 -0.27
C ASP A 44 -20.89 -25.00 -0.54
N PRO A 45 -21.40 -23.92 -1.17
CA PRO A 45 -22.81 -23.80 -1.52
C PRO A 45 -23.25 -24.70 -2.69
N CYS A 46 -22.32 -25.32 -3.42
CA CYS A 46 -22.60 -26.22 -4.53
C CYS A 46 -22.75 -27.69 -4.09
N GLU A 47 -22.38 -28.02 -2.85
CA GLU A 47 -22.50 -29.35 -2.30
C GLU A 47 -23.76 -29.48 -1.43
N LYS A 48 -24.37 -30.67 -1.47
CA LYS A 48 -25.56 -30.96 -0.65
C LYS A 48 -25.21 -31.18 0.82
N GLU A 49 -24.04 -31.79 1.07
CA GLU A 49 -23.50 -31.99 2.41
C GLU A 49 -22.60 -30.79 2.77
N SER A 50 -22.49 -30.49 4.06
CA SER A 50 -21.65 -29.38 4.53
C SER A 50 -20.16 -29.73 4.40
N VAL A 51 -19.58 -29.45 3.24
CA VAL A 51 -18.16 -29.65 2.94
C VAL A 51 -17.38 -28.35 3.10
N ASP A 52 -16.30 -28.37 3.88
CA ASP A 52 -15.38 -27.23 4.00
C ASP A 52 -14.46 -27.16 2.77
N VAL A 53 -14.58 -26.10 1.98
CA VAL A 53 -13.75 -25.81 0.80
C VAL A 53 -12.28 -25.66 1.17
N LEU A 54 -11.97 -25.34 2.43
CA LEU A 54 -10.60 -25.21 2.89
C LEU A 54 -9.96 -26.56 3.26
N ALA A 55 -10.71 -27.66 3.33
CA ALA A 55 -10.21 -28.98 3.76
C ALA A 55 -8.92 -29.45 3.04
N PRO A 56 -8.71 -29.17 1.74
CA PRO A 56 -7.47 -29.55 1.05
C PRO A 56 -6.22 -28.82 1.56
N LEU A 57 -6.37 -27.64 2.19
CA LEU A 57 -5.25 -26.85 2.67
C LEU A 57 -4.74 -27.37 4.02
N THR A 58 -3.43 -27.60 4.08
CA THR A 58 -2.73 -27.92 5.31
C THR A 58 -2.73 -26.75 6.30
N GLY A 59 -2.44 -27.02 7.57
CA GLY A 59 -2.32 -25.96 8.58
C GLY A 59 -1.23 -24.94 8.24
N GLN A 60 -0.09 -25.43 7.74
CA GLN A 60 1.04 -24.58 7.35
C GLN A 60 0.71 -23.69 6.15
N GLU A 61 -0.01 -24.21 5.15
CA GLU A 61 -0.46 -23.39 4.00
C GLU A 61 -1.43 -22.30 4.43
N ARG A 62 -2.38 -22.63 5.32
CA ARG A 62 -3.32 -21.64 5.88
C ARG A 62 -2.58 -20.52 6.63
N GLU A 63 -1.61 -20.88 7.47
CA GLU A 63 -0.76 -19.91 8.18
C GLU A 63 0.06 -19.06 7.22
N ALA A 64 0.65 -19.66 6.19
CA ALA A 64 1.42 -18.94 5.16
C ALA A 64 0.56 -17.94 4.38
N ILE A 65 -0.68 -18.31 4.02
CA ILE A 65 -1.65 -17.42 3.37
C ILE A 65 -2.05 -16.28 4.32
N THR A 66 -2.33 -16.56 5.59
CA THR A 66 -2.66 -15.51 6.57
C THR A 66 -1.47 -14.55 6.78
N ALA A 67 -0.25 -15.07 6.90
CA ALA A 67 0.96 -14.26 7.05
C ALA A 67 1.22 -13.38 5.81
N SER A 68 1.04 -13.92 4.60
CA SER A 68 1.20 -13.15 3.36
C SER A 68 0.13 -12.06 3.24
N ALA A 69 -1.13 -12.35 3.62
CA ALA A 69 -2.20 -11.35 3.66
C ALA A 69 -1.93 -10.23 4.66
N GLN A 70 -1.39 -10.54 5.84
CA GLN A 70 -0.97 -9.53 6.83
C GLN A 70 0.15 -8.62 6.29
N HIS A 71 1.06 -9.17 5.49
CA HIS A 71 2.07 -8.37 4.81
C HIS A 71 1.46 -7.48 3.73
N ALA A 72 0.60 -8.03 2.88
CA ALA A 72 -0.11 -7.29 1.83
C ALA A 72 -0.96 -6.15 2.41
N LEU A 73 -1.66 -6.38 3.52
CA LEU A 73 -2.48 -5.35 4.18
C LEU A 73 -1.62 -4.16 4.64
N ARG A 74 -0.43 -4.42 5.19
CA ARG A 74 0.53 -3.35 5.54
C ARG A 74 0.97 -2.58 4.29
N LEU A 75 1.31 -3.27 3.20
CA LEU A 75 1.66 -2.62 1.94
C LEU A 75 0.51 -1.72 1.44
N ILE A 76 -0.74 -2.19 1.51
CA ILE A 76 -1.92 -1.41 1.13
C ILE A 76 -2.07 -0.16 2.02
N ALA A 77 -1.86 -0.28 3.33
CA ALA A 77 -1.93 0.84 4.27
C ALA A 77 -0.85 1.91 4.00
N PHE A 78 0.35 1.49 3.59
CA PHE A 78 1.45 2.39 3.24
C PHE A 78 1.45 2.84 1.77
N ASN A 79 0.33 2.72 1.07
CA ASN A 79 0.18 3.12 -0.33
C ASN A 79 1.16 2.41 -1.28
N GLN A 80 1.50 1.15 -0.98
CA GLN A 80 2.37 0.26 -1.74
C GLN A 80 1.61 -0.90 -2.39
N ILE A 81 0.34 -0.71 -2.70
CA ILE A 81 -0.52 -1.71 -3.36
C ILE A 81 0.06 -2.21 -4.70
N TYR A 82 0.84 -1.39 -5.40
CA TYR A 82 1.53 -1.79 -6.63
C TYR A 82 2.44 -3.02 -6.43
N LYS A 83 3.05 -3.18 -5.25
CA LYS A 83 3.83 -4.38 -4.91
C LYS A 83 2.97 -5.63 -4.74
N VAL A 84 1.75 -5.47 -4.22
CA VAL A 84 0.79 -6.57 -4.06
C VAL A 84 0.25 -7.02 -5.42
N LEU A 85 0.05 -6.06 -6.34
CA LEU A 85 -0.44 -6.31 -7.69
C LEU A 85 0.66 -6.70 -8.70
N CYS A 86 1.93 -6.76 -8.26
CA CYS A 86 3.08 -6.98 -9.14
C CYS A 86 3.15 -5.97 -10.31
N LEU A 87 2.87 -4.70 -10.01
CA LEU A 87 2.93 -3.59 -10.96
C LEU A 87 4.07 -2.64 -10.59
N ASP A 88 4.52 -1.87 -11.57
CA ASP A 88 5.38 -0.73 -11.33
C ASP A 88 4.63 0.39 -10.58
N ARG A 89 5.36 1.19 -9.81
CA ARG A 89 4.78 2.34 -9.12
C ARG A 89 4.32 3.36 -10.15
N LEU A 90 3.01 3.60 -10.19
CA LEU A 90 2.43 4.67 -11.02
C LEU A 90 3.03 6.03 -10.61
N PRO A 91 3.27 6.95 -11.57
CA PRO A 91 3.72 8.30 -11.26
C PRO A 91 2.83 8.97 -10.21
N ASP A 92 3.46 9.71 -9.29
CA ASP A 92 2.72 10.38 -8.23
C ASP A 92 1.92 11.53 -8.83
N VAL A 93 0.59 11.38 -8.84
CA VAL A 93 -0.33 12.39 -9.40
C VAL A 93 -0.57 13.53 -8.39
N ARG A 94 -0.08 13.39 -7.15
CA ARG A 94 -0.25 14.43 -6.14
C ARG A 94 0.62 15.63 -6.50
N PRO A 95 0.07 16.85 -6.49
CA PRO A 95 0.88 18.06 -6.60
C PRO A 95 1.99 18.01 -5.55
N PRO A 96 3.20 18.51 -5.85
CA PRO A 96 4.22 18.70 -4.83
C PRO A 96 3.59 19.40 -3.64
N LEU A 97 3.77 18.82 -2.44
CA LEU A 97 3.40 19.52 -1.22
C LEU A 97 4.26 20.78 -1.22
N THR A 98 3.67 21.91 -1.64
CA THR A 98 4.28 23.21 -1.42
C THR A 98 4.58 23.29 0.06
N ASP A 99 5.79 23.71 0.42
CA ASP A 99 6.22 23.95 1.80
C ASP A 99 5.41 25.09 2.42
N ARG A 100 4.09 24.90 2.57
CA ARG A 100 3.27 25.70 3.45
C ARG A 100 3.63 25.23 4.85
N LYS A 101 4.76 25.76 5.33
CA LYS A 101 5.15 25.74 6.74
C LYS A 101 3.87 26.00 7.53
N ARG A 102 3.45 25.01 8.35
CA ARG A 102 2.38 25.23 9.32
C ARG A 102 2.75 26.52 10.08
N PRO A 103 1.87 27.53 10.13
CA PRO A 103 2.14 28.72 10.93
C PRO A 103 2.47 28.27 12.35
N MET A 104 3.69 28.55 12.78
CA MET A 104 4.10 28.28 14.14
C MET A 104 3.54 29.43 14.97
N ASP A 105 2.49 29.18 15.74
CA ASP A 105 1.96 30.14 16.71
C ASP A 105 2.99 30.31 17.83
N THR A 106 3.94 31.23 17.64
CA THR A 106 4.78 31.76 18.71
C THR A 106 4.17 33.08 19.18
N SER A 107 3.18 32.99 20.06
CA SER A 107 2.77 34.13 20.88
C SER A 107 3.87 34.39 21.92
N ASN A 108 4.76 35.33 21.64
CA ASN A 108 5.30 36.25 22.65
C ASN A 108 5.92 37.46 21.95
N ALA A 109 5.32 38.62 22.25
CA ALA A 109 5.75 39.94 21.82
C ALA A 109 7.06 40.35 22.51
N SER A 110 7.98 40.97 21.77
CA SER A 110 8.34 42.39 21.95
C SER A 110 9.57 42.79 21.12
N ASP A 111 9.47 44.03 20.60
CA ASP A 111 10.52 44.97 20.22
C ASP A 111 11.15 44.96 18.81
N GLU A 112 10.56 45.88 18.04
CA GLU A 112 11.10 46.76 17.00
C GLU A 112 12.62 47.04 17.06
N ILE A 113 13.34 46.85 15.95
CA ILE A 113 14.42 47.76 15.49
C ILE A 113 14.42 47.86 13.95
N LYS A 114 14.38 49.10 13.46
CA LYS A 114 14.45 49.56 12.06
C LYS A 114 15.90 49.60 11.50
N LYS A 115 15.97 49.63 10.15
CA LYS A 115 17.07 50.11 9.26
C LYS A 115 18.28 49.17 9.09
N ASP A 116 18.90 49.00 7.92
CA ASP A 116 18.92 49.77 6.67
C ASP A 116 19.32 48.87 5.47
N LYS A 117 18.99 49.37 4.28
CA LYS A 117 19.24 48.87 2.92
C LYS A 117 20.73 48.65 2.59
N LYS A 118 21.08 47.54 1.92
CA LYS A 118 22.16 47.52 0.91
C LYS A 118 22.01 46.37 -0.10
N GLU A 119 21.99 46.76 -1.36
CA GLU A 119 22.02 45.95 -2.59
C GLU A 119 23.45 45.45 -2.89
N GLY A 120 23.55 44.36 -3.66
CA GLY A 120 24.77 43.84 -4.31
C GLY A 120 24.57 42.37 -4.70
N GLU A 121 24.39 42.09 -6.00
CA GLU A 121 25.38 41.45 -6.91
C GLU A 121 25.61 39.96 -6.59
N ASP A 122 25.77 39.01 -7.50
CA ASP A 122 25.71 38.89 -8.96
C ASP A 122 25.92 37.37 -9.23
N GLY A 123 25.51 36.87 -10.39
CA GLY A 123 26.33 35.87 -11.09
C GLY A 123 25.93 34.38 -11.09
N HIS A 124 25.75 33.91 -12.34
CA HIS A 124 26.02 32.57 -12.91
C HIS A 124 24.92 31.49 -12.83
N LYS A 125 24.28 31.08 -13.95
CA LYS A 125 24.75 30.19 -15.06
C LYS A 125 25.25 28.84 -14.51
N THR A 126 24.90 27.64 -14.99
CA THR A 126 24.36 27.18 -16.28
C THR A 126 23.92 25.72 -16.12
N GLU A 127 23.06 25.29 -17.07
CA GLU A 127 23.07 23.97 -17.74
C GLU A 127 22.66 22.68 -17.00
N GLU A 128 21.56 22.12 -17.53
CA GLU A 128 21.32 20.69 -17.68
C GLU A 128 22.53 20.00 -18.31
N GLU A 129 22.94 18.85 -17.77
CA GLU A 129 23.45 17.79 -18.63
C GLU A 129 23.04 16.42 -18.10
N ASN A 130 22.59 15.63 -19.06
CA ASN A 130 22.03 14.30 -18.94
C ASN A 130 23.15 13.25 -19.12
N SER A 131 22.81 12.00 -18.83
CA SER A 131 23.53 10.77 -19.20
C SER A 131 24.61 10.24 -18.25
N ALA A 132 24.38 9.02 -17.76
CA ALA A 132 25.12 7.84 -18.23
C ALA A 132 24.54 6.58 -17.58
N VAL A 133 23.84 5.80 -18.41
CA VAL A 133 23.53 4.39 -18.14
C VAL A 133 24.83 3.58 -18.29
N ALA A 134 25.14 2.75 -17.29
CA ALA A 134 26.12 1.68 -17.43
C ALA A 134 25.61 0.43 -16.71
N VAL A 135 24.87 -0.41 -17.44
CA VAL A 135 24.59 -1.80 -17.06
C VAL A 135 25.62 -2.69 -17.76
N LYS A 136 26.45 -3.36 -16.97
CA LYS A 136 27.28 -4.54 -17.30
C LYS A 136 27.41 -5.33 -15.99
N MET A 137 27.35 -6.65 -15.93
CA MET A 137 27.59 -7.66 -16.95
C MET A 137 27.00 -8.98 -16.41
N GLU A 138 26.22 -9.67 -17.23
CA GLU A 138 26.01 -11.12 -17.11
C GLU A 138 27.00 -11.79 -18.06
N LYS A 139 27.74 -12.79 -17.56
CA LYS A 139 28.28 -13.89 -18.35
C LYS A 139 28.29 -15.14 -17.48
N MET A 140 27.39 -16.05 -17.77
CA MET A 140 27.48 -17.46 -17.41
C MET A 140 27.66 -18.21 -18.72
N GLU A 141 28.81 -18.87 -18.90
CA GLU A 141 29.09 -19.74 -20.05
C GLU A 141 29.35 -21.15 -19.52
N VAL A 142 28.61 -22.08 -20.15
CA VAL A 142 28.75 -23.55 -20.27
C VAL A 142 28.87 -24.38 -19.00
#